data_AF-A0A1X2FC25-F1
#
_entry.id   AF-A0A1X2FC25-F1
#
_cell.length_a   1.000
_cell.length_b   1.000
_cell.length_c   1.000
_cell.angle_alpha   90.00
_cell.angle_beta   90.00
_cell.angle_gamma   90.00
#
_symmetry.space_group_name_H-M   'P 1'
#
loop_
_entity.id
_entity.type
_entity.pdbx_description
1 polymer ?
#
loop_
_entity_poly.entity_id
_entity_poly.type
_entity_poly.pdbx_seq_one_letter_code
_entity_poly.pdbx_strand_id
1 'polypeptide(L)'
;MNTAQETGNGVDVRPFNSGAVTRVRYRGWIVDVDHAGTVTVPRQTVTGAAEDLAVCLDAARTISAKNVADAKAAAAAARAAKAAAAPQTAPHIVAAVPDRRPQVRPLIQVLQAARDIADHHWHPRRNDIYMCTKQAWLDHEMSVPFAWLQRALREALPPNATLTDYNDNSDHERAVGLFDTAISQLTRAPRPQPITVQAAS
;
A
#
# COMPACT_ATOMS: atom_id res chain seq x y z
N MET A 1 -11.85 -7.53 -29.35
CA MET A 1 -12.73 -6.66 -28.53
C MET A 1 -12.39 -5.22 -28.88
N ASN A 2 -13.27 -4.54 -29.60
CA ASN A 2 -13.06 -3.19 -30.10
C ASN A 2 -13.44 -2.17 -29.03
N THR A 3 -12.46 -1.45 -28.47
CA THR A 3 -12.70 -0.30 -27.60
C THR A 3 -13.10 0.92 -28.44
N ALA A 4 -14.18 1.56 -28.01
CA ALA A 4 -14.81 2.70 -28.67
C ALA A 4 -13.81 3.85 -28.92
N GLN A 5 -13.85 4.37 -30.15
CA GLN A 5 -13.04 5.48 -30.62
C GLN A 5 -13.90 6.75 -30.49
N GLU A 6 -13.75 7.52 -29.42
CA GLU A 6 -14.40 8.83 -29.31
C GLU A 6 -13.61 9.87 -30.11
N THR A 7 -14.03 10.10 -31.35
CA THR A 7 -13.50 11.18 -32.21
C THR A 7 -14.23 12.49 -31.92
N GLY A 8 -13.71 13.28 -30.99
CA GLY A 8 -14.03 14.70 -30.85
C GLY A 8 -12.95 15.54 -31.55
N ASN A 9 -13.33 16.37 -32.53
CA ASN A 9 -12.48 17.39 -33.19
C ASN A 9 -11.15 16.93 -33.81
N GLY A 10 -11.02 15.66 -34.21
CA GLY A 10 -9.80 15.14 -34.84
C GLY A 10 -8.67 14.79 -33.86
N VAL A 11 -8.97 14.81 -32.55
CA VAL A 11 -8.10 14.27 -31.49
C VAL A 11 -8.36 12.77 -31.38
N ASP A 12 -7.31 11.96 -31.49
CA ASP A 12 -7.39 10.51 -31.24
C ASP A 12 -7.00 10.22 -29.79
N VAL A 13 -7.93 9.62 -29.04
CA VAL A 13 -7.74 9.26 -27.63
C VAL A 13 -7.79 7.74 -27.52
N ARG A 14 -6.69 7.13 -27.06
CA ARG A 14 -6.57 5.68 -26.98
C ARG A 14 -5.95 5.22 -25.66
N PRO A 15 -6.51 4.18 -25.02
CA PRO A 15 -5.86 3.53 -23.89
C PRO A 15 -4.59 2.79 -24.36
N PHE A 16 -3.54 2.85 -23.55
CA PHE A 16 -2.25 2.22 -23.75
C PHE A 16 -1.76 1.61 -22.42
N ASN A 17 -0.79 0.70 -22.47
CA ASN A 17 -0.22 0.02 -21.29
C ASN A 17 -1.31 -0.63 -20.41
N SER A 18 -2.08 -1.56 -20.98
CA SER A 18 -3.18 -2.25 -20.30
C SER A 18 -4.28 -1.33 -19.75
N GLY A 19 -4.41 -0.11 -20.30
CA GLY A 19 -5.39 0.89 -19.87
C GLY A 19 -4.91 1.77 -18.72
N ALA A 20 -3.66 1.64 -18.28
CA ALA A 20 -3.09 2.48 -17.22
C ALA A 20 -2.79 3.93 -17.68
N VAL A 21 -2.66 4.13 -18.99
CA VAL A 21 -2.33 5.43 -19.60
C VAL A 21 -3.27 5.70 -20.77
N THR A 22 -3.85 6.89 -20.80
CA THR A 22 -4.63 7.40 -21.93
C THR A 22 -3.74 8.29 -22.79
N ARG A 23 -3.50 7.88 -24.03
CA ARG A 23 -2.72 8.63 -25.01
C ARG A 23 -3.64 9.49 -25.86
N VAL A 24 -3.35 10.78 -25.90
CA VAL A 24 -4.01 11.79 -26.72
C VAL A 24 -3.10 12.18 -27.86
N ARG A 25 -3.60 12.12 -29.10
CA ARG A 25 -2.85 12.46 -30.30
C ARG A 25 -3.58 13.50 -31.12
N TYR A 26 -2.87 14.54 -31.55
CA TYR A 26 -3.42 15.55 -32.44
C TYR A 26 -2.33 16.12 -33.35
N ARG A 27 -2.54 16.04 -34.67
CA ARG A 27 -1.67 16.63 -35.71
C ARG A 27 -0.16 16.40 -35.52
N GLY A 28 0.22 15.21 -35.03
CA GLY A 28 1.62 14.81 -34.83
C GLY A 28 2.13 14.98 -33.40
N TRP A 29 1.38 15.64 -32.52
CA TRP A 29 1.63 15.69 -31.08
C TRP A 29 1.04 14.50 -30.36
N ILE A 30 1.75 14.06 -29.32
CA ILE A 30 1.36 12.98 -28.41
C ILE A 30 1.47 13.51 -26.99
N VAL A 31 0.41 13.32 -26.20
CA VAL A 31 0.36 13.62 -24.77
C VAL A 31 -0.22 12.41 -24.05
N ASP A 32 0.40 12.01 -22.96
CA ASP A 32 0.00 10.84 -22.16
C ASP A 32 -0.61 11.31 -20.83
N VAL A 33 -1.76 10.75 -20.46
CA VAL A 33 -2.46 11.02 -19.20
C VAL A 33 -2.57 9.73 -18.41
N ASP A 34 -2.03 9.68 -17.19
CA ASP A 34 -2.18 8.50 -16.33
C ASP A 34 -3.55 8.47 -15.62
N HIS A 35 -3.82 7.36 -14.93
CA HIS A 35 -5.06 7.19 -14.16
C HIS A 35 -5.17 8.12 -12.94
N ALA A 36 -4.04 8.65 -12.43
CA ALA A 36 -4.02 9.66 -11.38
C ALA A 36 -4.27 11.09 -11.93
N GLY A 37 -4.32 11.26 -13.25
CA GLY A 37 -4.52 12.53 -13.93
C GLY A 37 -3.22 13.28 -14.27
N THR A 38 -2.05 12.68 -14.09
CA THR A 38 -0.77 13.30 -14.48
C THR A 38 -0.67 13.39 -15.99
N VAL A 39 -0.45 14.60 -16.50
CA VAL A 39 -0.24 14.85 -17.94
C VAL A 39 1.25 14.90 -18.22
N THR A 40 1.72 14.08 -19.17
CA THR A 40 3.12 13.99 -19.57
C THR A 40 3.26 14.13 -21.08
N VAL A 41 4.31 14.83 -21.52
CA VAL A 41 4.65 14.94 -22.94
C VAL A 41 5.91 14.10 -23.17
N PRO A 42 5.81 12.93 -23.82
CA PRO A 42 6.97 12.09 -24.07
C PRO A 42 7.94 12.80 -25.02
N ARG A 43 9.24 12.46 -24.92
CA ARG A 43 10.23 12.87 -25.93
C ARG A 43 9.82 12.28 -27.27
N GLN A 44 9.51 13.14 -28.23
CA GLN A 44 8.96 12.76 -29.53
C GLN A 44 9.50 13.66 -30.62
N THR A 45 9.64 13.10 -31.83
CA THR A 45 9.93 13.89 -33.03
C THR A 45 8.61 14.42 -33.57
N VAL A 46 8.44 15.73 -33.58
CA VAL A 46 7.18 16.38 -33.94
C VAL A 46 7.23 16.93 -35.36
N THR A 47 6.16 16.72 -36.10
CA THR A 47 5.98 17.27 -37.46
C THR A 47 4.84 18.30 -37.55
N GLY A 48 4.15 18.56 -36.43
CA GLY A 48 3.03 19.50 -36.31
C GLY A 48 3.43 20.88 -35.81
N ALA A 49 2.54 21.86 -35.94
CA ALA A 49 2.77 23.23 -35.48
C ALA A 49 2.72 23.31 -33.94
N ALA A 50 3.42 24.27 -33.32
CA ALA A 50 3.48 24.36 -31.85
C ALA A 50 2.10 24.67 -31.23
N GLU A 51 1.23 25.34 -31.97
CA GLU A 51 -0.14 25.70 -31.58
C GLU A 51 -1.03 24.45 -31.44
N ASP A 52 -0.74 23.39 -32.20
CA ASP A 52 -1.47 22.12 -32.11
C ASP A 52 -1.21 21.40 -30.77
N LEU A 53 -0.08 21.68 -30.10
CA LEU A 53 0.18 21.17 -28.75
C LEU A 53 -0.81 21.73 -27.74
N ALA A 54 -1.25 22.98 -27.89
CA ALA A 54 -2.22 23.58 -26.97
C ALA A 54 -3.56 22.84 -27.02
N VAL A 55 -4.02 22.47 -28.22
CA VAL A 55 -5.23 21.66 -28.43
C VAL A 55 -5.07 20.27 -27.79
N CYS A 56 -3.90 19.65 -27.98
CA CYS A 56 -3.57 18.35 -27.40
C CYS A 56 -3.54 18.39 -25.85
N LEU A 57 -2.98 19.45 -25.27
CA LEU A 57 -2.93 19.66 -23.82
C LEU A 57 -4.29 20.01 -23.22
N ASP A 58 -5.14 20.76 -23.92
CA ASP A 58 -6.49 21.09 -23.47
C ASP A 58 -7.37 19.83 -23.38
N ALA A 59 -7.30 18.97 -24.41
CA ALA A 59 -7.92 17.66 -24.39
C ALA A 59 -7.38 16.77 -23.25
N ALA A 60 -6.06 16.75 -23.06
CA ALA A 60 -5.42 15.99 -21.98
C ALA A 60 -5.82 16.49 -20.58
N ARG A 61 -5.98 17.81 -20.38
CA ARG A 61 -6.46 18.40 -19.12
C ARG A 61 -7.91 18.06 -18.85
N THR A 62 -8.75 18.04 -19.88
CA THR A 62 -10.15 17.59 -19.75
C THR A 62 -10.22 16.13 -19.28
N ILE A 63 -9.38 15.26 -19.84
CA ILE A 63 -9.28 13.85 -19.43
C ILE A 63 -8.71 13.72 -18.01
N SER A 64 -7.67 14.49 -17.67
CA SER A 64 -7.08 14.55 -16.33
C SER A 64 -8.11 14.96 -15.27
N ALA A 65 -8.86 16.02 -15.51
CA ALA A 65 -9.91 16.49 -14.61
C ALA A 65 -11.00 15.42 -14.40
N LYS A 66 -11.38 14.72 -15.46
CA LYS A 66 -12.31 13.59 -15.38
C LYS A 66 -11.73 12.45 -14.55
N ASN A 67 -10.48 12.02 -14.79
CA ASN A 67 -9.84 10.95 -14.03
C ASN A 67 -9.74 11.29 -12.53
N VAL A 68 -9.39 12.53 -12.19
CA VAL A 68 -9.33 12.99 -10.79
C VAL A 68 -10.72 13.04 -10.15
N ALA A 69 -11.73 13.49 -10.89
CA ALA A 69 -13.11 13.50 -10.42
C ALA A 69 -13.64 12.09 -10.20
N ASP A 70 -13.39 11.17 -11.13
CA ASP A 70 -13.78 9.76 -11.04
C ASP A 70 -13.06 9.07 -9.87
N ALA A 71 -11.77 9.31 -9.68
CA ALA A 71 -11.01 8.80 -8.53
C ALA A 71 -11.55 9.33 -7.20
N LYS A 72 -11.90 10.62 -7.14
CA LYS A 72 -12.49 11.24 -5.95
C LYS A 72 -13.90 10.73 -5.69
N ALA A 73 -14.71 10.55 -6.73
CA ALA A 73 -16.06 9.98 -6.65
C ALA A 73 -16.02 8.51 -6.21
N ALA A 74 -15.09 7.71 -6.74
CA ALA A 74 -14.86 6.34 -6.31
C ALA A 74 -14.41 6.29 -4.84
N ALA A 75 -13.52 7.19 -4.40
CA ALA A 75 -13.11 7.28 -3.01
C ALA A 75 -14.25 7.74 -2.08
N ALA A 76 -15.10 8.65 -2.53
CA ALA A 76 -16.28 9.11 -1.77
C ALA A 76 -17.35 8.02 -1.69
N ALA A 77 -17.62 7.31 -2.79
CA ALA A 77 -18.52 6.16 -2.82
C ALA A 77 -18.01 5.02 -1.93
N ALA A 78 -16.70 4.73 -1.92
CA ALA A 78 -16.11 3.76 -1.02
C ALA A 78 -16.25 4.15 0.46
N ARG A 79 -16.11 5.44 0.80
CA ARG A 79 -16.33 5.95 2.16
C ARG A 79 -17.81 5.93 2.55
N ALA A 80 -18.72 6.29 1.64
CA ALA A 80 -20.16 6.30 1.87
C ALA A 80 -20.70 4.86 2.01
N ALA A 81 -20.25 3.91 1.20
CA ALA A 81 -20.56 2.49 1.34
C ALA A 81 -20.06 1.94 2.68
N LYS A 82 -18.87 2.36 3.12
CA LYS A 82 -18.32 1.99 4.43
C LYS A 82 -19.09 2.62 5.61
N ALA A 83 -19.77 3.74 5.42
CA ALA A 83 -20.53 4.45 6.45
C ALA A 83 -22.03 4.05 6.51
N ALA A 84 -22.63 3.67 5.37
CA ALA A 84 -24.02 3.23 5.29
C ALA A 84 -24.23 1.77 5.72
N ALA A 85 -23.14 0.99 5.88
CA ALA A 85 -23.19 -0.32 6.49
C ALA A 85 -23.27 -0.20 8.03
N ALA A 86 -24.48 -0.27 8.60
CA ALA A 86 -24.65 -0.80 9.98
C ALA A 86 -24.01 -2.20 10.02
N PRO A 87 -23.39 -2.65 11.14
CA PRO A 87 -22.37 -3.71 11.14
C PRO A 87 -22.96 -5.04 10.67
N GLN A 88 -22.96 -5.23 9.35
CA GLN A 88 -23.27 -6.46 8.66
C GLN A 88 -21.96 -6.95 8.07
N THR A 89 -21.57 -8.09 8.61
CA THR A 89 -20.36 -8.83 8.35
C THR A 89 -20.22 -9.13 6.86
N ALA A 90 -19.10 -8.67 6.28
CA ALA A 90 -18.40 -9.08 5.04
C ALA A 90 -18.52 -8.19 3.78
N PRO A 91 -17.49 -8.14 2.91
CA PRO A 91 -16.08 -7.84 3.18
C PRO A 91 -15.57 -6.74 2.22
N HIS A 92 -15.31 -5.54 2.72
CA HIS A 92 -14.57 -4.53 1.97
C HIS A 92 -13.07 -4.81 2.07
N ILE A 93 -12.35 -4.84 0.94
CA ILE A 93 -10.87 -4.77 0.88
C ILE A 93 -10.43 -3.32 1.18
N VAL A 94 -10.77 -2.87 2.39
CA VAL A 94 -9.72 -2.38 3.27
C VAL A 94 -8.96 -3.66 3.63
N ALA A 95 -7.65 -3.69 3.78
CA ALA A 95 -7.06 -4.77 4.57
C ALA A 95 -7.56 -4.58 6.01
N ALA A 96 -8.83 -4.90 6.26
CA ALA A 96 -9.30 -5.43 7.50
C ALA A 96 -8.37 -6.61 7.71
N VAL A 97 -7.31 -6.32 8.45
CA VAL A 97 -6.63 -7.28 9.28
C VAL A 97 -7.74 -8.21 9.76
N PRO A 98 -7.79 -9.47 9.28
CA PRO A 98 -8.88 -10.34 9.64
C PRO A 98 -8.94 -10.33 11.16
N ASP A 99 -10.11 -10.07 11.73
CA ASP A 99 -10.37 -10.23 13.16
C ASP A 99 -10.31 -11.72 13.59
N ARG A 100 -9.75 -12.58 12.72
CA ARG A 100 -9.09 -13.80 13.15
C ARG A 100 -7.95 -13.36 14.04
N ARG A 101 -8.07 -13.61 15.34
CA ARG A 101 -6.95 -13.56 16.29
C ARG A 101 -5.68 -14.02 15.56
N PRO A 102 -4.60 -13.22 15.60
CA PRO A 102 -3.40 -13.56 14.86
C PRO A 102 -3.01 -14.97 15.28
N GLN A 103 -2.72 -15.84 14.31
CA GLN A 103 -2.08 -17.09 14.67
C GLN A 103 -0.70 -16.70 15.22
N VAL A 104 -0.61 -16.66 16.55
CA VAL A 104 0.54 -16.12 17.28
C VAL A 104 1.81 -16.89 16.91
N ARG A 105 1.69 -18.19 16.62
CA ARG A 105 2.81 -19.05 16.20
C ARG A 105 3.47 -18.60 14.89
N PRO A 106 2.77 -18.51 13.74
CA PRO A 106 3.33 -17.94 12.51
C PRO A 106 3.92 -16.53 12.71
N LEU A 107 3.28 -15.69 13.50
CA LEU A 107 3.78 -14.34 13.78
C LEU A 107 5.14 -14.38 14.52
N ILE A 108 5.25 -15.23 15.55
CA ILE A 108 6.50 -15.46 16.28
C ILE A 108 7.59 -16.02 15.35
N GLN A 109 7.26 -16.99 14.49
CA GLN A 109 8.23 -17.60 13.58
C GLN A 109 8.84 -16.57 12.62
N VAL A 110 8.03 -15.68 12.05
CA VAL A 110 8.53 -14.62 11.17
C VAL A 110 9.38 -13.60 11.95
N LEU A 111 9.00 -13.25 13.17
CA LEU A 111 9.81 -12.36 14.02
C LEU A 111 11.14 -13.00 14.46
N GLN A 112 11.16 -14.31 14.70
CA GLN A 112 12.38 -15.06 15.00
C GLN A 112 13.32 -15.07 13.79
N ALA A 113 12.80 -15.34 12.59
CA ALA A 113 13.59 -15.26 11.37
C ALA A 113 14.13 -13.84 11.12
N ALA A 114 13.30 -12.81 11.35
CA ALA A 114 13.75 -11.42 11.24
C ALA A 114 14.86 -11.08 12.24
N ARG A 115 14.76 -11.60 13.46
CA ARG A 115 15.78 -11.49 14.51
C ARG A 115 17.09 -12.15 14.08
N ASP A 116 17.03 -13.35 13.52
CA ASP A 116 18.23 -14.07 13.05
C ASP A 116 18.90 -13.36 11.87
N ILE A 117 18.12 -12.80 10.94
CA ILE A 117 18.65 -11.96 9.86
C ILE A 117 19.32 -10.72 10.41
N ALA A 118 18.69 -10.03 11.38
CA ALA A 118 19.29 -8.87 12.04
C ALA A 118 20.59 -9.26 12.74
N ASP A 119 20.62 -10.40 13.44
CA ASP A 119 21.79 -10.86 14.20
C ASP A 119 23.02 -11.09 13.30
N HIS A 120 22.82 -11.66 12.11
CA HIS A 120 23.92 -12.01 11.20
C HIS A 120 24.25 -10.91 10.19
N HIS A 121 23.29 -10.05 9.86
CA HIS A 121 23.39 -9.16 8.71
C HIS A 121 23.06 -7.71 9.01
N TRP A 122 22.91 -7.31 10.28
CA TRP A 122 22.59 -5.93 10.65
C TRP A 122 23.51 -4.92 9.95
N HIS A 123 22.88 -3.95 9.32
CA HIS A 123 23.59 -2.77 8.82
C HIS A 123 22.61 -1.61 8.74
N PRO A 124 22.89 -0.46 9.38
CA PRO A 124 21.94 0.66 9.53
C PRO A 124 21.53 1.40 8.23
N ARG A 125 22.01 0.93 7.07
CA ARG A 125 21.71 1.49 5.74
C ARG A 125 21.36 0.44 4.69
N ARG A 126 21.57 -0.84 4.99
CA ARG A 126 21.41 -1.94 4.03
C ARG A 126 20.43 -2.97 4.55
N ASN A 127 20.52 -3.32 5.83
CA ASN A 127 19.73 -4.35 6.50
C ASN A 127 19.28 -3.80 7.86
N ASP A 128 18.35 -2.85 7.81
CA ASP A 128 17.74 -2.25 8.99
C ASP A 128 16.53 -3.09 9.49
N ILE A 129 15.80 -2.60 10.51
CA ILE A 129 14.70 -3.35 11.12
C ILE A 129 13.62 -3.66 10.09
N TYR A 130 13.33 -2.72 9.19
CA TYR A 130 12.32 -2.89 8.15
C TYR A 130 12.76 -3.92 7.11
N MET A 131 14.01 -3.87 6.65
CA MET A 131 14.54 -4.81 5.67
C MET A 131 14.64 -6.22 6.24
N CYS A 132 15.12 -6.38 7.48
CA CYS A 132 15.17 -7.69 8.14
C CYS A 132 13.76 -8.29 8.30
N THR A 133 12.79 -7.47 8.74
CA THR A 133 11.39 -7.90 8.88
C THR A 133 10.76 -8.25 7.53
N LYS A 134 11.02 -7.44 6.50
CA LYS A 134 10.48 -7.66 5.15
C LYS A 134 11.06 -8.91 4.52
N GLN A 135 12.36 -9.15 4.67
CA GLN A 135 13.02 -10.34 4.14
C GLN A 135 12.47 -11.60 4.80
N ALA A 136 12.42 -11.66 6.14
CA ALA A 136 11.82 -12.78 6.86
C ALA A 136 10.36 -13.02 6.46
N TRP A 137 9.58 -11.95 6.26
CA TRP A 137 8.19 -12.06 5.82
C TRP A 137 8.07 -12.68 4.43
N LEU A 138 8.98 -12.35 3.51
CA LEU A 138 9.04 -12.97 2.18
C LEU A 138 9.52 -14.42 2.24
N ASP A 139 10.55 -14.72 3.04
CA ASP A 139 11.09 -16.08 3.21
C ASP A 139 10.07 -17.06 3.80
N HIS A 140 9.13 -16.53 4.58
CA HIS A 140 7.98 -17.26 5.11
C HIS A 140 6.70 -17.11 4.26
N GLU A 141 6.85 -16.85 2.96
CA GLU A 141 5.77 -16.78 1.97
C GLU A 141 4.62 -15.85 2.35
N MET A 142 4.91 -14.78 3.10
CA MET A 142 3.92 -13.84 3.59
C MET A 142 2.82 -14.48 4.46
N SER A 143 3.18 -15.51 5.24
CA SER A 143 2.28 -16.32 6.09
C SER A 143 1.40 -15.55 7.08
N VAL A 144 1.78 -14.31 7.41
CA VAL A 144 1.00 -13.37 8.24
C VAL A 144 0.90 -12.01 7.55
N PRO A 145 -0.14 -11.20 7.78
CA PRO A 145 -0.16 -9.86 7.22
C PRO A 145 0.94 -8.98 7.85
N PHE A 146 1.70 -8.28 7.02
CA PHE A 146 2.85 -7.46 7.45
C PHE A 146 2.49 -6.40 8.51
N ALA A 147 1.25 -5.91 8.49
CA ALA A 147 0.74 -4.97 9.49
C ALA A 147 0.79 -5.54 10.93
N TRP A 148 0.66 -6.86 11.12
CA TRP A 148 0.78 -7.48 12.45
C TRP A 148 2.23 -7.50 12.94
N LEU A 149 3.20 -7.68 12.04
CA LEU A 149 4.63 -7.59 12.36
C LEU A 149 4.97 -6.16 12.80
N GLN A 150 4.54 -5.16 12.01
CA GLN A 150 4.74 -3.76 12.38
C GLN A 150 4.07 -3.38 13.69
N ARG A 151 2.88 -3.91 13.96
CA ARG A 151 2.17 -3.68 15.22
C ARG A 151 2.95 -4.28 16.39
N ALA A 152 3.37 -5.54 16.30
CA ALA A 152 4.15 -6.20 17.35
C ALA A 152 5.47 -5.46 17.63
N LEU A 153 6.16 -4.99 16.60
CA LEU A 153 7.38 -4.19 16.76
C LEU A 153 7.10 -2.84 17.43
N ARG A 154 6.00 -2.17 17.08
CA ARG A 154 5.61 -0.90 17.73
C ARG A 154 5.23 -1.09 19.19
N GLU A 155 4.55 -2.17 19.53
CA GLU A 155 4.20 -2.53 20.93
C GLU A 155 5.45 -2.88 21.76
N ALA A 156 6.55 -3.29 21.10
CA ALA A 156 7.84 -3.57 21.74
C ALA A 156 8.74 -2.34 21.97
N LEU A 157 8.36 -1.17 21.46
CA LEU A 157 9.18 0.04 21.59
C LEU A 157 9.17 0.61 23.02
N PRO A 158 10.25 1.31 23.43
CA PRO A 158 10.22 2.15 24.62
C PRO A 158 9.11 3.21 24.53
N PRO A 159 8.60 3.69 25.68
CA PRO A 159 7.62 4.77 25.72
C PRO A 159 8.13 5.99 24.93
N ASN A 160 7.23 6.61 24.16
CA ASN A 160 7.50 7.81 23.35
C ASN A 160 8.51 7.63 22.20
N ALA A 161 8.89 6.40 21.83
CA ALA A 161 9.67 6.15 20.62
C ALA A 161 8.77 5.79 19.44
N THR A 162 9.05 6.34 18.26
CA THR A 162 8.48 5.83 17.01
C THR A 162 9.39 4.75 16.43
N LEU A 163 8.83 3.84 15.62
CA LEU A 163 9.63 2.78 15.00
C LEU A 163 10.68 3.36 14.04
N THR A 164 10.35 4.47 13.38
CA THR A 164 11.28 5.18 12.49
C THR A 164 12.45 5.75 13.27
N ASP A 165 12.18 6.53 14.33
CA ASP A 165 13.24 7.14 15.14
C ASP A 165 14.11 6.07 15.82
N TYR A 166 13.49 4.97 16.26
CA TYR A 166 14.21 3.85 16.85
C TYR A 166 15.11 3.17 15.82
N ASN A 167 14.61 2.89 14.61
CA ASN A 167 15.37 2.28 13.52
C ASN A 167 16.60 3.12 13.15
N ASP A 168 16.42 4.42 12.97
CA ASP A 168 17.47 5.33 12.49
C ASP A 168 18.61 5.50 13.51
N ASN A 169 18.33 5.27 14.80
CA ASN A 169 19.29 5.39 15.90
C ASN A 169 19.70 4.04 16.52
N SER A 170 19.32 2.91 15.91
CA SER A 170 19.65 1.58 16.42
C SER A 170 21.03 1.11 15.96
N ASP A 171 21.72 0.43 16.86
CA ASP A 171 22.83 -0.46 16.56
C ASP A 171 22.32 -1.91 16.50
N HIS A 172 23.25 -2.85 16.26
CA HIS A 172 22.94 -4.28 16.15
C HIS A 172 22.23 -4.81 17.40
N GLU A 173 22.76 -4.50 18.59
CA GLU A 173 22.20 -4.98 19.86
C GLU A 173 20.78 -4.47 20.08
N ARG A 174 20.53 -3.19 19.80
CA ARG A 174 19.19 -2.60 19.96
C ARG A 174 18.19 -3.14 18.95
N ALA A 175 18.61 -3.38 17.71
CA ALA A 175 17.75 -3.96 16.69
C ALA A 175 17.34 -5.41 17.05
N VAL A 176 18.31 -6.25 17.42
CA VAL A 176 18.06 -7.62 17.87
C VAL A 176 17.19 -7.63 19.13
N GLY A 177 17.50 -6.75 20.10
CA GLY A 177 16.75 -6.61 21.35
C GLY A 177 15.29 -6.18 21.15
N LEU A 178 14.99 -5.39 20.11
CA LEU A 178 13.61 -5.04 19.77
C LEU A 178 12.81 -6.27 19.32
N PHE A 179 13.40 -7.11 18.45
CA PHE A 179 12.75 -8.35 18.03
C PHE A 179 12.55 -9.32 19.19
N ASP A 180 13.56 -9.50 20.05
CA ASP A 180 13.46 -10.34 21.24
C ASP A 180 12.34 -9.87 22.18
N THR A 181 12.21 -8.55 22.35
CA THR A 181 11.13 -7.95 23.16
C THR A 181 9.75 -8.23 22.55
N ALA A 182 9.60 -8.04 21.23
CA ALA A 182 8.34 -8.32 20.53
C ALA A 182 7.93 -9.80 20.64
N ILE A 183 8.89 -10.73 20.46
CA ILE A 183 8.67 -12.17 20.60
C ILE A 183 8.25 -12.53 22.03
N SER A 184 8.92 -11.95 23.04
CA SER A 184 8.62 -12.18 24.45
C SER A 184 7.21 -11.72 24.82
N GLN A 185 6.78 -10.54 24.35
CA GLN A 185 5.43 -10.02 24.58
C GLN A 185 4.35 -10.93 23.97
N LEU A 186 4.55 -11.39 22.74
CA LEU A 186 3.65 -12.31 22.06
C LEU A 186 3.58 -13.69 22.75
N THR A 187 4.67 -14.12 23.36
CA THR A 187 4.75 -15.40 24.10
C THR A 187 4.10 -15.30 25.48
N ARG A 188 4.15 -14.13 26.13
CA ARG A 188 3.60 -13.89 27.48
C ARG A 188 2.10 -13.55 27.50
N ALA A 189 1.48 -13.25 26.35
CA ALA A 189 0.07 -12.86 26.29
C ALA A 189 -0.85 -13.95 26.91
N PRO A 190 -1.71 -13.62 27.90
CA PRO A 190 -2.58 -14.59 28.54
C PRO A 190 -3.60 -15.17 27.54
N ARG A 191 -3.80 -16.49 27.58
CA ARG A 191 -4.94 -17.16 26.93
C ARG A 191 -6.23 -16.54 27.51
N PRO A 192 -7.17 -16.02 26.70
CA PRO A 192 -8.46 -15.58 27.21
C PRO A 192 -9.17 -16.75 27.90
N GLN A 193 -9.41 -16.62 29.20
CA GLN A 193 -10.27 -17.54 29.95
C GLN A 193 -11.68 -17.45 29.34
N PRO A 194 -12.36 -18.58 29.07
CA PRO A 194 -13.76 -18.54 28.67
C PRO A 194 -14.57 -17.87 29.77
N ILE A 195 -15.37 -16.87 29.40
CA ILE A 195 -16.32 -16.22 30.29
C ILE A 195 -17.34 -17.29 30.68
N THR A 196 -17.23 -17.83 31.88
CA THR A 196 -18.29 -18.64 32.48
C THR A 196 -19.42 -17.69 32.81
N VAL A 197 -20.43 -17.63 31.94
CA VAL A 197 -21.69 -16.94 32.26
C VAL A 197 -22.38 -17.80 33.33
N GLN A 198 -22.22 -17.38 34.58
CA GLN A 198 -22.92 -17.98 35.71
C GLN A 198 -24.37 -17.52 35.62
N ALA A 199 -25.25 -18.41 35.15
CA ALA A 199 -26.69 -18.19 35.17
C ALA A 199 -27.14 -18.09 36.64
N ALA A 200 -27.58 -16.90 37.04
CA ALA A 200 -28.23 -16.69 38.33
C ALA A 200 -29.58 -17.42 38.33
N SER A 201 -29.81 -18.23 39.37
CA SER A 201 -31.11 -18.82 39.73
C SER A 201 -31.89 -17.89 40.63
#